data_AF-A0A521I9P0-F1
#
_entry.id   AF-A0A521I9P0-F1
#
_cell.length_a   1.000
_cell.length_b   1.000
_cell.length_c   1.000
_cell.angle_alpha   90.00
_cell.angle_beta   90.00
_cell.angle_gamma   90.00
#
_symmetry.space_group_name_H-M   'P 1'
#
loop_
_entity.id
_entity.type
_entity.pdbx_description
1 polymer ?
#
loop_
_entity_poly.entity_id
_entity_poly.type
_entity_poly.pdbx_seq_one_letter_code
_entity_poly.pdbx_strand_id
1 'polypeptide(L)' 'MKIVYDKETDTMTITFRDERIRESDEVRPGVIADFDYEGKIVRFEILSASQVVT' A
#
# COMPACT_ATOMS: atom_id res chain seq x y z
N MET A 1 7.92 -2.59 -9.95
CA MET A 1 8.06 -1.79 -8.71
C MET A 1 7.90 -0.32 -9.03
N LYS A 2 6.89 0.32 -8.45
CA LYS A 2 6.56 1.74 -8.61
C LYS A 2 6.19 2.31 -7.26
N ILE A 3 6.67 3.50 -6.94
CA ILE A 3 6.31 4.24 -5.73
C ILE A 3 5.64 5.53 -6.17
N VAL A 4 4.47 5.81 -5.62
CA VAL A 4 3.73 7.06 -5.84
C VAL A 4 3.40 7.65 -4.49
N TYR A 5 3.71 8.93 -4.32
CA TYR A 5 3.28 9.71 -3.17
C TYR A 5 2.35 10.80 -3.65
N ASP A 6 1.12 10.78 -3.17
CA ASP A 6 0.14 11.83 -3.36
C ASP A 6 0.20 12.78 -2.16
N LYS A 7 0.61 14.02 -2.43
CA LYS A 7 0.73 15.08 -1.42
C LYS A 7 -0.62 15.64 -0.99
N GLU A 8 -1.65 15.58 -1.84
CA GLU A 8 -2.96 16.13 -1.52
C GLU A 8 -3.65 15.29 -0.44
N THR A 9 -3.49 13.97 -0.53
CA THR A 9 -4.07 13.00 0.40
C THR A 9 -3.08 12.47 1.44
N ASP A 10 -1.82 12.93 1.41
CA ASP A 10 -0.70 12.39 2.20
C ASP A 10 -0.65 10.85 2.19
N THR A 11 -0.82 10.26 1.00
CA THR A 11 -0.89 8.81 0.82
C THR A 11 0.27 8.32 -0.04
N MET A 12 0.94 7.26 0.39
CA MET A 12 2.00 6.60 -0.37
C MET A 12 1.56 5.20 -0.80
N THR A 13 1.66 4.92 -2.09
CA THR A 13 1.42 3.60 -2.66
C THR A 13 2.72 3.01 -3.19
N ILE A 14 3.07 1.82 -2.72
CA ILE A 14 4.23 1.05 -3.18
C ILE A 14 3.70 -0.18 -3.90
N THR A 15 3.72 -0.17 -5.23
CA THR A 15 3.24 -1.28 -6.06
C THR A 15 4.42 -2.17 -6.47
N PHE A 16 4.39 -3.43 -6.04
CA PHE A 16 5.41 -4.42 -6.42
C PHE A 16 5.06 -5.09 -7.74
N ARG A 17 3.79 -5.50 -7.88
CA ARG A 17 3.24 -6.25 -9.03
C ARG A 17 1.97 -5.56 -9.52
N ASP A 18 1.75 -5.61 -10.84
CA ASP A 18 0.53 -5.11 -11.48
C ASP A 18 -0.46 -6.26 -11.64
N GLU A 19 -1.10 -6.63 -10.54
CA GLU A 19 -1.99 -7.78 -10.44
C GLU A 19 -3.30 -7.40 -9.72
N ARG A 20 -4.33 -8.23 -9.90
CA ARG A 20 -5.62 -8.01 -9.22
C ARG A 20 -5.48 -8.29 -7.73
N ILE A 21 -6.05 -7.39 -6.93
CA ILE A 21 -6.13 -7.51 -5.48
C ILE A 21 -7.37 -8.33 -5.13
N ARG A 22 -7.19 -9.37 -4.30
CA ARG A 22 -8.29 -10.14 -3.71
C ARG A 22 -8.71 -9.55 -2.37
N GLU A 23 -7.73 -9.22 -1.53
CA GLU A 23 -7.95 -8.80 -0.16
C GLU A 23 -6.92 -7.76 0.27
N SER A 24 -7.29 -7.02 1.30
CA SER A 24 -6.52 -5.92 1.87
C SER A 24 -6.57 -6.02 3.39
N ASP A 25 -5.41 -6.03 4.03
CA ASP A 25 -5.29 -6.08 5.49
C ASP A 25 -4.54 -4.87 6.03
N GLU A 26 -5.09 -4.24 7.07
CA GLU A 26 -4.38 -3.21 7.82
C GLU A 26 -3.39 -3.87 8.80
N VAL A 27 -2.12 -3.97 8.39
CA VAL A 27 -1.07 -4.67 9.16
C VAL A 27 -0.53 -3.82 10.31
N ARG A 28 -0.73 -2.50 10.24
CA ARG A 28 -0.50 -1.50 11.29
C ARG A 28 -1.45 -0.32 11.04
N PRO A 29 -1.76 0.51 12.05
CA PRO A 29 -2.56 1.72 11.85
C PRO A 29 -2.04 2.56 10.67
N GLY A 30 -2.87 2.72 9.64
CA GLY A 30 -2.56 3.45 8.41
C GLY A 30 -1.66 2.73 7.41
N VAL A 31 -1.28 1.47 7.64
CA VAL A 31 -0.47 0.67 6.70
C VAL A 31 -1.26 -0.55 6.25
N ILE A 32 -1.63 -0.55 4.97
CA ILE A 32 -2.49 -1.55 4.35
C ILE A 32 -1.66 -2.39 3.38
N ALA A 33 -1.74 -3.70 3.51
CA ALA A 33 -1.14 -4.68 2.62
C ALA A 33 -2.21 -5.28 1.71
N ASP A 34 -2.00 -5.19 0.41
CA ASP A 34 -2.90 -5.79 -0.58
C ASP A 34 -2.31 -7.10 -1.09
N PHE A 35 -3.14 -8.14 -1.14
CA PHE A 35 -2.76 -9.48 -1.57
C PHE A 35 -3.54 -9.93 -2.81
N ASP A 36 -2.90 -10.75 -3.62
CA ASP A 36 -3.54 -11.41 -4.76
C ASP A 36 -4.33 -12.65 -4.34
N TYR A 37 -4.84 -13.37 -5.33
CA TYR A 37 -5.62 -14.58 -5.10
C TYR A 37 -4.81 -15.77 -4.55
N GLU A 38 -3.49 -15.75 -4.68
CA GLU A 38 -2.56 -16.73 -4.12
C GLU A 38 -2.03 -16.32 -2.73
N GLY A 39 -2.47 -15.18 -2.19
CA GLY A 39 -2.02 -14.65 -0.91
C GLY A 39 -0.64 -14.00 -0.94
N LYS A 40 -0.13 -13.61 -2.12
CA LYS A 40 1.15 -12.91 -2.26
C LYS A 40 0.92 -11.40 -2.32
N ILE A 41 1.88 -10.62 -1.80
CA ILE A 41 1.81 -9.15 -1.74
C ILE A 41 1.78 -8.54 -3.15
N VAL A 42 0.82 -7.66 -3.40
CA VAL A 42 0.68 -6.87 -4.64
C VAL A 42 1.20 -5.46 -4.42
N ARG A 43 0.72 -4.76 -3.39
CA ARG A 43 1.14 -3.40 -3.04
C ARG A 43 0.98 -3.12 -1.54
N PHE A 44 1.67 -2.09 -1.07
CA PHE A 44 1.35 -1.41 0.19
C PHE A 44 0.70 -0.07 -0.09
N GLU A 45 -0.24 0.31 0.77
CA GLU A 45 -0.81 1.64 0.86
C GLU A 45 -0.57 2.19 2.27
N ILE A 46 0.00 3.38 2.35
CA ILE A 46 0.36 4.04 3.61
C ILE A 46 -0.40 5.36 3.66
N LEU A 47 -1.35 5.44 4.59
CA LEU A 47 -2.11 6.64 4.90
C LEU A 47 -1.30 7.52 5.85
N SER A 48 -1.47 8.84 5.76
CA SER A 48 -0.67 9.82 6.51
C SER A 48 0.82 9.53 6.41
N ALA A 49 1.29 9.22 5.20
CA ALA A 49 2.60 8.66 4.95
C ALA A 49 3.74 9.52 5.51
N SER A 50 3.55 10.85 5.54
CA SER A 50 4.49 11.76 6.20
C SER A 50 4.73 11.40 7.66
N GLN A 51 3.72 10.96 8.42
CA GLN A 51 3.84 10.65 9.85
C GLN A 51 4.41 9.25 10.12
N VAL A 52 4.34 8.35 9.15
CA VAL A 52 4.77 6.95 9.30
C VAL A 52 6.21 6.74 8.84
N VAL A 53 6.65 7.53 7.85
CA VAL A 53 7.94 7.35 7.17
C VAL A 53 9.01 8.36 7.64
N THR A 54 8.61 9.52 8.20
CA THR A 54 9.56 10.51 8.75
C THR A 54 9.91 10.24 10.20
#